data_AF-A0A7K3Y657-F1
#
_entry.id   AF-A0A7K3Y657-F1
#
_cell.length_a   1.000
_cell.length_b   1.000
_cell.length_c   1.000
_cell.angle_alpha   90.00
_cell.angle_beta   90.00
_cell.angle_gamma   90.00
#
_symmetry.space_group_name_H-M   'P 1'
#
loop_
_entity.id
_entity.type
_entity.pdbx_description
1 polymer ?
#
loop_
_entity_poly.entity_id
_entity_poly.type
_entity_poly.pdbx_seq_one_letter_code
_entity_poly.pdbx_strand_id
1 'polypeptide(L)'
;MAALDALLFAKICYKREWNRRLARLEDRDVLGLHRRRTDYARIYQGLTAIDDPDDIEVILDAHDLALQLSGLVLWTGDGAHIMRNRKEVLGLTELCDVRYLGDIEADRSYGAFTP
;
A
#
# COMPACT_ATOMS: atom_id res chain seq x y z
N MET A 1 33.88 -11.91 -6.49
CA MET A 1 33.08 -12.29 -7.66
C MET A 1 31.77 -12.97 -7.27
N ALA A 2 31.78 -14.10 -6.56
CA ALA A 2 30.55 -14.86 -6.22
C ALA A 2 29.39 -14.05 -5.57
N ALA A 3 29.68 -13.08 -4.70
CA ALA A 3 28.65 -12.26 -4.07
C ALA A 3 27.96 -11.30 -5.06
N LEU A 4 28.68 -10.77 -6.05
CA LEU A 4 28.13 -9.88 -7.07
C LEU A 4 27.21 -10.66 -8.02
N ASP A 5 27.63 -11.87 -8.39
CA ASP A 5 26.87 -12.78 -9.24
C ASP A 5 25.58 -13.26 -8.55
N ALA A 6 25.66 -13.58 -7.26
CA ALA A 6 24.49 -13.94 -6.46
C ALA A 6 23.48 -12.79 -6.33
N LEU A 7 23.95 -11.56 -6.15
CA LEU A 7 23.09 -10.39 -6.03
C LEU A 7 22.44 -10.01 -7.36
N LEU A 8 23.17 -10.16 -8.48
CA LEU A 8 22.61 -10.01 -9.82
C LEU A 8 21.53 -11.07 -10.10
N PHE A 9 21.80 -12.33 -9.74
CA PHE A 9 20.85 -13.42 -9.88
C PHE A 9 19.58 -13.17 -9.06
N ALA A 10 19.71 -12.78 -7.79
CA ALA A 10 18.59 -12.43 -6.92
C ALA A 10 17.74 -11.29 -7.52
N LYS A 11 18.38 -10.23 -8.06
CA LYS A 11 17.69 -9.13 -8.74
C LYS A 11 16.91 -9.58 -9.97
N ILE A 12 17.48 -10.48 -10.77
CA ILE A 12 16.82 -11.05 -11.96
C ILE A 12 15.59 -11.88 -11.53
N CYS A 13 15.74 -12.76 -10.54
CA CYS A 13 14.65 -13.56 -9.99
C CYS A 13 13.53 -12.68 -9.44
N TYR A 14 13.88 -11.65 -8.65
CA TYR A 14 12.92 -10.69 -8.12
C TYR A 14 12.16 -9.98 -9.24
N LYS A 15 12.86 -9.40 -10.23
CA LYS A 15 12.21 -8.73 -11.37
C LYS A 15 11.28 -9.67 -12.14
N ARG A 16 11.65 -10.93 -12.31
CA ARG A 16 10.82 -11.92 -13.02
C ARG A 16 9.54 -12.23 -12.26
N GLU A 17 9.62 -12.45 -10.95
CA GLU A 17 8.43 -12.70 -10.13
C GLU A 17 7.56 -11.44 -9.99
N TRP A 18 8.17 -10.26 -9.90
CA TRP A 18 7.49 -8.98 -9.97
C TRP A 18 6.65 -8.85 -11.25
N ASN A 19 7.27 -9.04 -12.42
CA ASN A 19 6.57 -8.98 -13.71
C ASN A 19 5.45 -10.01 -13.80
N ARG A 20 5.64 -11.22 -13.26
CA ARG A 20 4.61 -12.27 -13.24
C ARG A 20 3.43 -11.91 -12.33
N ARG A 21 3.68 -11.25 -11.20
CA ARG A 21 2.62 -10.75 -10.30
C ARG A 21 1.90 -9.58 -10.94
N LEU A 22 2.63 -8.61 -11.48
CA LEU A 22 2.07 -7.46 -12.17
C LEU A 22 1.17 -7.89 -13.34
N ALA A 23 1.62 -8.80 -14.20
CA ALA A 23 0.82 -9.31 -15.32
C ALA A 23 -0.48 -10.01 -14.90
N ARG A 24 -0.55 -10.56 -13.67
CA ARG A 24 -1.78 -11.13 -13.09
C ARG A 24 -2.71 -10.06 -12.53
N LEU A 25 -2.14 -8.95 -12.08
CA LEU A 25 -2.91 -7.79 -11.60
C LEU A 25 -3.41 -6.95 -12.77
N GLU A 26 -2.77 -7.01 -13.94
CA GLU A 26 -3.21 -6.33 -15.16
C GLU A 26 -4.50 -6.91 -15.79
N ASP A 27 -5.23 -7.79 -15.10
CA ASP A 27 -6.62 -8.13 -15.42
C ASP A 27 -7.52 -6.93 -15.08
N ARG A 28 -7.80 -6.12 -16.12
CA ARG A 28 -8.16 -4.69 -16.00
C ARG A 28 -9.58 -4.43 -15.54
N ASP A 29 -10.45 -5.44 -15.51
CA ASP A 29 -11.86 -5.23 -15.21
C ASP A 29 -12.11 -4.99 -13.72
N VAL A 30 -11.15 -5.33 -12.85
CA VAL A 30 -11.25 -5.15 -11.39
C VAL A 30 -10.07 -4.42 -10.75
N LEU A 31 -8.97 -4.18 -11.49
CA LEU A 31 -7.75 -3.61 -10.94
C LEU A 31 -7.28 -2.35 -11.68
N GLY A 32 -7.21 -1.24 -10.94
CA GLY A 32 -6.65 0.03 -11.41
C GLY A 32 -5.23 0.22 -10.91
N LEU A 33 -4.28 0.51 -11.81
CA LEU A 33 -2.93 0.94 -11.43
C LEU A 33 -2.91 2.46 -11.25
N HIS A 34 -2.69 2.90 -10.01
CA HIS A 34 -2.46 4.30 -9.70
C HIS A 34 -0.99 4.67 -9.88
N ARG A 35 -0.72 5.87 -10.40
CA ARG A 35 0.63 6.45 -10.48
C ARG A 35 0.56 7.90 -10.04
N ARG A 36 0.95 8.13 -8.79
CA ARG A 36 1.06 9.46 -8.21
C ARG A 36 2.04 10.33 -9.00
N ARG A 37 1.70 11.62 -9.15
CA ARG A 37 2.55 12.61 -9.85
C ARG A 37 3.08 13.71 -8.94
N THR A 38 2.44 13.90 -7.79
CA THR A 38 2.79 14.92 -6.80
C THR A 38 3.60 14.28 -5.67
N ASP A 39 4.61 14.98 -5.18
CA ASP A 39 5.52 14.50 -4.13
C ASP A 39 4.95 14.62 -2.71
N TYR A 40 4.02 15.57 -2.50
CA TYR A 40 3.38 15.85 -1.20
C TYR A 40 4.38 16.01 -0.04
N ALA A 41 5.46 16.77 -0.27
CA ALA A 41 6.55 16.94 0.70
C ALA A 41 6.09 17.35 2.11
N ARG A 42 5.00 18.13 2.22
CA ARG A 42 4.43 18.52 3.52
C ARG A 42 3.80 17.35 4.28
N ILE A 43 3.09 16.46 3.58
CA ILE A 43 2.50 15.27 4.18
C ILE A 43 3.61 14.31 4.58
N TYR A 44 4.60 14.10 3.69
CA TYR A 44 5.78 13.29 3.97
C TYR A 44 6.50 13.76 5.25
N GLN A 45 6.78 15.06 5.36
CA GLN A 45 7.42 15.65 6.53
C GLN A 45 6.53 15.64 7.79
N GLY A 46 5.21 15.57 7.62
CA GLY A 46 4.25 15.52 8.71
C GLY A 46 4.17 14.14 9.36
N LEU A 47 4.38 13.06 8.60
CA LEU A 47 4.29 11.66 9.07
C LEU A 47 5.53 11.20 9.84
N THR A 48 5.96 11.98 10.83
CA THR A 48 7.23 11.75 11.55
C THR A 48 7.25 10.52 12.44
N ALA A 49 6.08 9.97 12.80
CA ALA A 49 5.95 8.78 13.62
C ALA A 49 6.02 7.46 12.82
N ILE A 50 6.11 7.54 11.49
CA ILE A 50 6.32 6.40 10.59
C ILE A 50 7.78 6.44 10.16
N ASP A 51 8.55 5.44 10.57
CA ASP A 51 9.99 5.38 10.37
C ASP A 51 10.40 4.71 9.05
N ASP A 52 9.54 3.85 8.49
CA ASP A 52 9.74 3.26 7.17
C ASP A 52 9.27 4.20 6.04
N PRO A 53 10.18 4.69 5.18
CA PRO A 53 9.81 5.52 4.03
C PRO A 53 8.84 4.83 3.06
N ASP A 54 8.92 3.50 2.91
CA ASP A 54 8.05 2.78 1.98
C ASP A 54 6.57 2.81 2.45
N ASP A 55 6.33 2.81 3.77
CA ASP A 55 4.99 2.95 4.35
C ASP A 55 4.42 4.37 4.11
N ILE A 56 5.28 5.40 4.17
CA ILE A 56 4.90 6.78 3.84
C ILE A 56 4.51 6.86 2.35
N GLU A 57 5.29 6.24 1.46
CA GLU A 57 5.00 6.21 0.02
C GLU A 57 3.62 5.60 -0.29
N VAL A 58 3.23 4.53 0.41
CA VAL A 58 1.89 3.93 0.29
C VAL A 58 0.80 4.92 0.71
N ILE A 59 1.00 5.65 1.83
CA ILE A 59 0.05 6.65 2.32
C ILE A 59 -0.11 7.79 1.32
N LEU A 60 0.99 8.25 0.71
CA LEU A 60 0.96 9.33 -0.27
C LEU A 60 0.25 8.93 -1.57
N ASP A 61 0.46 7.70 -2.05
CA ASP A 61 -0.29 7.15 -3.19
C ASP A 61 -1.79 7.05 -2.88
N ALA A 62 -2.14 6.63 -1.67
CA ALA A 62 -3.53 6.55 -1.24
C ALA A 62 -4.15 7.96 -1.12
N HIS A 63 -3.40 8.95 -0.63
CA HIS A 63 -3.86 10.36 -0.59
C HIS A 63 -4.11 10.94 -1.99
N ASP A 64 -3.19 10.75 -2.95
CA ASP A 64 -3.38 11.25 -4.33
C ASP A 64 -4.62 10.64 -4.99
N LEU A 65 -4.87 9.36 -4.71
CA LEU A 65 -6.07 8.68 -5.16
C LEU A 65 -7.35 9.19 -4.46
N ALA A 66 -7.28 9.50 -3.16
CA ALA A 66 -8.42 10.00 -2.38
C ALA A 66 -8.90 11.39 -2.86
N LEU A 67 -8.01 12.20 -3.43
CA LEU A 67 -8.39 13.47 -4.07
C LEU A 67 -9.31 13.27 -5.28
N GLN A 68 -9.29 12.08 -5.90
CA GLN A 68 -10.08 11.74 -7.08
C GLN A 68 -11.29 10.86 -6.73
N LEU A 69 -11.21 10.10 -5.63
CA LEU A 69 -12.22 9.14 -5.19
C LEU A 69 -12.70 9.50 -3.78
N SER A 70 -13.88 10.11 -3.70
CA SER A 70 -14.49 10.42 -2.41
C SER A 70 -14.79 9.15 -1.62
N GLY A 71 -14.51 9.19 -0.31
CA GLY A 71 -14.76 8.04 0.56
C GLY A 71 -13.71 6.92 0.47
N LEU A 72 -12.53 7.18 -0.11
CA LEU A 72 -11.46 6.18 -0.19
C LEU A 72 -11.04 5.71 1.20
N VAL A 73 -11.02 4.38 1.39
CA VAL A 73 -10.56 3.70 2.60
C VAL A 73 -9.28 2.93 2.29
N LEU A 74 -8.20 3.22 3.04
CA LEU A 74 -6.96 2.45 2.95
C LEU A 74 -7.05 1.21 3.84
N TRP A 75 -7.03 0.02 3.23
CA TRP A 75 -6.88 -1.24 3.96
C TRP A 75 -5.41 -1.64 3.99
N THR A 76 -4.84 -1.77 5.18
CA THR A 76 -3.43 -2.11 5.39
C THR A 76 -3.25 -3.35 6.25
N GLY A 77 -2.26 -4.17 5.90
CA GLY A 77 -1.76 -5.25 6.76
C GLY A 77 -0.69 -4.80 7.74
N ASP A 78 -0.24 -3.54 7.64
CA ASP A 78 0.74 -2.98 8.56
C ASP A 78 0.06 -2.42 9.82
N GLY A 79 0.12 -3.25 10.87
CA GLY A 79 -0.33 -2.88 12.20
C GLY A 79 0.64 -1.98 12.96
N ALA A 80 1.93 -2.03 12.62
CA ALA A 80 3.01 -1.49 13.44
C ALA A 80 3.31 -0.02 13.14
N HIS A 81 3.24 0.41 11.87
CA HIS A 81 3.55 1.79 11.49
C HIS A 81 2.30 2.53 11.01
N ILE A 82 1.61 2.07 9.97
CA ILE A 82 0.44 2.77 9.40
C ILE A 82 -0.74 2.75 10.38
N MET A 83 -1.20 1.55 10.81
CA MET A 83 -2.39 1.46 11.67
C MET A 83 -2.15 2.08 13.05
N ARG A 84 -0.97 1.86 13.64
CA ARG A 84 -0.59 2.46 14.92
C ARG A 84 -0.68 3.99 14.88
N ASN A 85 -0.31 4.59 13.75
CA ASN A 85 -0.32 6.04 13.54
C ASN A 85 -1.58 6.53 12.80
N ARG A 86 -2.66 5.73 12.74
CA ARG A 86 -3.90 6.02 11.99
C ARG A 86 -4.44 7.45 12.16
N LYS A 87 -4.42 7.99 13.38
CA LYS A 87 -4.94 9.34 13.65
C LYS A 87 -4.16 10.42 12.92
N GLU A 88 -2.84 10.29 12.88
CA GLU A 88 -1.95 11.24 12.19
C GLU A 88 -2.11 11.12 10.67
N VAL A 89 -2.16 9.88 10.16
CA VAL A 89 -2.44 9.61 8.75
C VAL A 89 -3.75 10.28 8.29
N LEU A 90 -4.84 10.08 9.03
CA LEU A 90 -6.13 10.70 8.70
C LEU A 90 -6.14 12.23 8.88
N GLY A 91 -5.32 12.77 9.78
CA GLY A 91 -5.22 14.21 9.98
C GLY A 91 -4.45 14.95 8.87
N LEU A 92 -3.60 14.24 8.12
CA LEU A 92 -2.73 14.81 7.10
C LEU A 92 -3.12 14.43 5.67
N THR A 93 -4.09 13.52 5.49
CA THR A 93 -4.49 13.01 4.19
C THR A 93 -5.98 13.22 3.93
N GLU A 94 -6.42 12.91 2.71
CA GLU A 94 -7.83 13.02 2.29
C GLU A 94 -8.53 11.67 2.40
N LEU A 95 -7.89 10.70 3.06
CA LEU A 95 -8.46 9.39 3.30
C LEU A 95 -9.68 9.51 4.20
N CYS A 96 -10.75 8.80 3.84
CA CYS A 96 -11.95 8.72 4.67
C CYS A 96 -11.69 7.87 5.91
N ASP A 97 -10.96 6.77 5.74
CA ASP A 97 -10.65 5.83 6.81
C ASP A 97 -9.37 5.04 6.50
N VAL A 98 -8.75 4.50 7.54
CA VAL A 98 -7.66 3.51 7.46
C VAL A 98 -8.08 2.32 8.30
N ARG A 99 -8.07 1.13 7.71
CA ARG A 99 -8.53 -0.12 8.33
C ARG A 99 -7.47 -1.19 8.30
N TYR A 100 -7.45 -2.02 9.34
CA TYR A 100 -6.49 -3.09 9.48
C TYR A 100 -7.04 -4.39 8.89
N LEU A 101 -6.26 -5.04 8.02
CA LEU A 101 -6.66 -6.32 7.41
C LEU A 101 -6.78 -7.44 8.46
N GLY A 102 -6.06 -7.36 9.57
CA GLY A 102 -6.16 -8.36 10.65
C GLY A 102 -7.52 -8.34 11.37
N ASP A 103 -8.30 -7.27 11.24
CA ASP A 103 -9.64 -7.20 11.81
C ASP A 103 -10.68 -7.99 10.98
N ILE A 104 -10.35 -8.34 9.72
CA ILE A 104 -11.25 -9.09 8.83
C ILE A 104 -11.50 -10.52 9.35
N GLU A 105 -10.56 -11.12 10.09
CA GLU A 105 -10.79 -12.44 10.70
C GLU A 105 -11.80 -12.42 11.85
N ALA A 106 -12.01 -11.26 12.49
CA ALA A 106 -13.08 -11.09 13.48
C ALA A 106 -14.48 -10.93 12.84
N ASP A 107 -14.52 -10.66 11.52
CA ASP A 107 -15.76 -10.35 10.77
C ASP A 107 -16.22 -11.48 9.83
N ARG A 108 -15.69 -12.71 10.00
CA ARG A 108 -16.15 -13.94 9.30
C ARG A 108 -17.56 -14.41 9.71
N SER A 109 -18.46 -13.48 9.99
CA SER A 109 -19.91 -13.70 9.94
C SER A 109 -20.48 -13.50 8.53
N TYR A 110 -19.71 -12.96 7.57
CA TYR A 110 -20.13 -12.89 6.17
C TYR A 110 -19.73 -14.15 5.38
N GLY A 111 -20.77 -14.79 4.85
CA GLY A 111 -20.83 -16.11 4.21
C GLY A 111 -19.68 -16.48 3.30
N ALA A 112 -19.34 -17.76 3.37
CA ALA A 112 -18.39 -18.46 2.51
C ALA A 112 -18.58 -18.11 1.03
N PHE A 113 -17.56 -17.50 0.42
CA PHE A 113 -17.41 -17.54 -1.03
C PHE A 113 -17.09 -19.00 -1.40
N THR A 114 -18.02 -19.66 -2.06
CA THR A 114 -17.78 -20.97 -2.67
C THR A 114 -17.21 -20.74 -4.07
N PRO A 115 -16.15 -21.49 -4.47
CA PRO A 115 -15.35 -21.21 -5.66
C PRO A 115 -16.12 -21.38 -6.98
#